data_AF-A0A3B0PYG8-F1
#
_entry.id   AF-A0A3B0PYG8-F1
#
_cell.length_a   1.000
_cell.length_b   1.000
_cell.length_c   1.000
_cell.angle_alpha   90.00
_cell.angle_beta   90.00
_cell.angle_gamma   90.00
#
_symmetry.space_group_name_H-M   'P 1'
#
loop_
_entity.id
_entity.type
_entity.pdbx_description
1 polymer ?
#
loop_
_entity_poly.entity_id
_entity_poly.type
_entity_poly.pdbx_seq_one_letter_code
_entity_poly.pdbx_strand_id
1 'polypeptide(L)' 'MPKGVEIRKPLQAYFRINGRRVGQFERTIIILEEGAKCHYVEGCTAPVYSEDNLHCAVVEVFLHKNSVGRYTTIQNW' A
#
# COMPACT_ATOMS: atom_id res chain seq x y z
N MET A 1 12.25 4.45 -3.05
CA MET A 1 13.48 4.14 -2.31
C MET A 1 14.68 4.50 -3.15
N PRO A 2 15.63 5.29 -2.62
CA PRO A 2 16.84 5.67 -3.33
C PRO A 2 17.78 4.49 -3.61
N LYS A 3 18.71 4.70 -4.55
CA LYS A 3 19.68 3.69 -5.02
C LYS A 3 20.44 3.03 -3.86
N GLY A 4 20.48 1.71 -3.84
CA GLY A 4 21.22 0.91 -2.85
C GLY A 4 20.67 0.96 -1.42
N VAL A 5 19.57 1.68 -1.16
CA VAL A 5 18.99 1.78 0.19
C VAL A 5 18.19 0.53 0.51
N GLU A 6 18.49 -0.08 1.65
CA GLU A 6 17.73 -1.18 2.24
C GLU A 6 17.12 -0.73 3.57
N ILE A 7 15.80 -0.82 3.69
CA ILE A 7 15.10 -0.63 4.96
C ILE A 7 14.91 -1.96 5.67
N ARG A 8 15.29 -2.03 6.95
CA ARG A 8 15.18 -3.26 7.77
C ARG A 8 13.79 -3.47 8.36
N LYS A 9 13.03 -2.38 8.52
CA LYS A 9 11.65 -2.42 9.00
C LYS A 9 10.72 -2.12 7.83
N PRO A 10 9.55 -2.77 7.74
CA PRO A 10 8.60 -2.45 6.69
C PRO A 10 8.10 -1.01 6.78
N LEU A 11 7.94 -0.34 5.64
CA LEU A 11 7.13 0.86 5.55
C LEU A 11 5.67 0.45 5.66
N GLN A 12 4.90 1.16 6.48
CA GLN A 12 3.50 0.83 6.70
C GLN A 12 2.61 2.02 6.39
N ALA A 13 1.63 1.81 5.52
CA ALA A 13 0.50 2.70 5.32
C ALA A 13 -0.77 2.03 5.84
N TYR A 14 -1.59 2.77 6.57
CA TYR A 14 -2.84 2.27 7.11
C TYR A 14 -3.97 3.24 6.82
N PHE A 15 -4.99 2.77 6.13
CA PHE A 15 -6.18 3.52 5.79
C PHE A 15 -7.37 3.01 6.59
N ARG A 16 -8.15 3.95 7.13
CA ARG A 16 -9.34 3.65 7.94
C ARG A 16 -10.54 4.42 7.43
N ILE A 17 -11.58 3.69 7.01
CA ILE A 17 -12.86 4.27 6.61
C ILE A 17 -13.72 4.47 7.86
N ASN A 18 -14.10 5.72 8.15
CA ASN A 18 -14.96 6.06 9.30
C ASN A 18 -16.32 6.68 8.89
N GLY A 19 -16.59 6.86 7.59
CA GLY A 19 -17.81 7.50 7.08
C GLY A 19 -18.78 6.50 6.45
N ARG A 20 -20.09 6.72 6.60
CA ARG A 20 -21.14 5.95 5.91
C ARG A 20 -21.27 6.42 4.46
N ARG A 21 -21.43 5.49 3.50
CA ARG A 21 -21.58 5.78 2.06
C ARG A 21 -20.39 6.52 1.44
N VAL A 22 -19.17 6.16 1.85
CA VAL A 22 -17.95 6.75 1.29
C VAL A 22 -17.38 5.81 0.24
N GLY A 23 -17.07 6.35 -0.94
CA GLY A 23 -16.17 5.70 -1.90
C GLY A 23 -14.72 6.05 -1.55
N GLN A 24 -13.91 5.05 -1.22
CA GLN A 24 -12.47 5.25 -1.04
C GLN A 24 -11.75 5.02 -2.37
N PHE A 25 -11.09 6.06 -2.85
CA PHE A 25 -10.26 6.03 -4.06
C PHE A 25 -8.84 6.38 -3.67
N GLU A 26 -7.91 5.45 -3.90
CA GLU A 26 -6.51 5.64 -3.54
C GLU A 26 -5.58 5.21 -4.68
N ARG A 27 -4.42 5.85 -4.72
CA ARG A 27 -3.37 5.53 -5.67
C ARG A 27 -2.02 5.50 -4.96
N THR A 28 -1.40 4.33 -4.98
CA THR A 28 -0.08 4.10 -4.39
C THR A 28 0.94 3.91 -5.51
N ILE A 29 1.99 4.75 -5.53
CA ILE A 29 3.11 4.63 -6.47
C ILE A 29 4.38 4.26 -5.68
N ILE A 30 4.94 3.10 -5.96
CA ILE A 30 6.16 2.59 -5.33
C ILE A 30 7.28 2.55 -6.37
N ILE A 31 8.35 3.31 -6.13
CA ILE A 31 9.53 3.34 -7.00
C ILE A 31 10.73 2.86 -6.20
N LEU A 32 11.37 1.76 -6.61
CA LEU A 32 12.63 1.27 -6.05
C LEU A 32 13.75 1.44 -7.06
N GLU A 33 14.66 2.37 -6.77
CA GLU A 33 15.86 2.62 -7.56
C GLU A 33 16.82 1.43 -7.55
N GLU A 34 17.86 1.46 -8.39
CA GLU A 34 18.79 0.34 -8.56
C GLU A 34 19.36 -0.17 -7.21
N GLY A 35 19.30 -1.47 -6.98
CA GLY A 35 19.81 -2.10 -5.76
C GLY A 35 19.00 -1.80 -4.48
N ALA A 36 17.92 -1.02 -4.55
CA ALA A 36 17.12 -0.68 -3.38
C ALA A 36 16.28 -1.87 -2.90
N LYS A 37 16.08 -2.01 -1.59
CA LYS A 37 15.23 -3.05 -1.00
C LYS A 37 14.19 -2.47 -0.05
N CYS A 38 12.95 -2.87 -0.23
CA CYS A 38 11.83 -2.35 0.52
C CYS A 38 10.79 -3.44 0.80
N HIS A 39 10.28 -3.45 2.03
CA HIS A 39 9.02 -4.11 2.34
C HIS A 39 7.99 -3.02 2.63
N TYR A 40 6.94 -2.95 1.82
CA TYR A 40 5.79 -2.08 2.02
C TYR A 40 4.59 -2.91 2.48
N VAL A 41 3.93 -2.45 3.54
CA VAL A 41 2.75 -3.06 4.13
C VAL A 41 1.60 -2.05 4.06
N GLU A 42 0.51 -2.43 3.42
CA GLU A 42 -0.70 -1.64 3.32
C GLU A 42 -1.82 -2.32 4.11
N GLY A 43 -2.50 -1.56 4.95
CA GLY A 43 -3.66 -2.03 5.69
C GLY A 43 -4.90 -1.19 5.40
N CYS A 44 -6.03 -1.84 5.09
CA CYS A 44 -7.33 -1.19 5.01
C CYS A 44 -8.29 -1.86 5.98
N THR A 45 -8.99 -1.08 6.81
CA THR A 45 -10.13 -1.59 7.56
C THR A 45 -11.36 -0.71 7.39
N ALA A 46 -12.52 -1.36 7.26
CA ALA A 46 -13.80 -0.72 7.46
C ALA A 46 -14.54 -1.42 8.61
N PRO A 47 -15.31 -0.69 9.42
CA PRO A 47 -16.35 -1.30 10.23
C PRO A 47 -17.40 -1.91 9.31
N VAL A 48 -17.88 -3.12 9.63
CA VAL A 48 -19.01 -3.75 8.93
C VAL A 48 -20.26 -2.88 9.13
N TYR A 49 -20.55 -2.01 8.17
CA TYR A 49 -21.79 -1.25 8.11
C TYR A 49 -22.81 -2.03 7.27
N SER A 50 -24.10 -1.87 7.58
CA SER A 50 -25.21 -2.53 6.86
C SER A 50 -25.44 -2.02 5.43
N GLU A 51 -24.64 -1.06 4.96
CA GLU A 51 -24.78 -0.41 3.64
C GLU A 51 -23.52 -0.66 2.81
N ASP A 52 -23.70 -0.86 1.50
CA ASP A 52 -22.60 -1.10 0.56
C ASP A 52 -21.64 0.10 0.49
N ASN A 53 -20.33 -0.17 0.55
CA ASN A 53 -19.27 0.82 0.34
C ASN A 53 -18.35 0.37 -0.82
N LEU A 54 -17.82 1.33 -1.59
CA LEU A 54 -16.92 1.06 -2.71
C LEU A 54 -15.48 1.40 -2.32
N HIS A 55 -14.58 0.43 -2.47
CA HIS A 55 -13.13 0.64 -2.40
C HIS A 55 -12.50 0.38 -3.77
N CYS A 56 -11.84 1.39 -4.34
CA CYS A 56 -11.20 1.31 -5.64
C CYS A 56 -9.77 1.86 -5.53
N ALA A 57 -8.80 0.95 -5.45
CA ALA A 57 -7.39 1.28 -5.32
C ALA A 57 -6.60 0.98 -6.59
N VAL A 58 -5.61 1.81 -6.89
CA VAL A 58 -4.62 1.60 -7.95
C VAL A 58 -3.23 1.53 -7.32
N VAL A 59 -2.48 0.48 -7.63
CA VAL A 59 -1.10 0.33 -7.15
C VAL A 59 -0.17 0.18 -8.36
N GLU A 60 0.81 1.06 -8.46
CA GLU A 60 1.85 1.03 -9.49
C GLU A 60 3.22 0.80 -8.83
N VAL A 61 3.95 -0.21 -9.32
CA VAL A 61 5.23 -0.60 -8.74
C VAL A 61 6.31 -0.62 -9.82
N PHE A 62 7.36 0.18 -9.61
CA PHE A 62 8.51 0.32 -10.48
C PHE A 62 9.75 -0.23 -9.79
N LEU A 63 10.28 -1.35 -10.30
CA LEU A 63 11.49 -2.00 -9.79
C LEU A 63 12.64 -1.80 -10.78
N HIS A 64 13.66 -1.04 -10.39
CA HIS A 64 14.87 -0.86 -11.18
C HIS A 64 15.85 -2.04 -10.97
N LYS A 65 16.93 -2.07 -11.74
CA LYS A 65 17.93 -3.14 -11.74
C LYS A 65 18.36 -3.54 -10.33
N ASN A 66 18.44 -4.85 -10.05
CA ASN A 66 18.86 -5.39 -8.75
C ASN A 66 18.06 -4.91 -7.52
N SER A 67 16.93 -4.23 -7.71
CA SER A 67 16.04 -3.85 -6.60
C SER A 67 15.17 -5.03 -6.16
N VAL A 68 14.73 -5.02 -4.91
CA VAL A 68 13.84 -6.04 -4.35
C VAL A 68 12.70 -5.36 -3.60
N GLY A 69 11.48 -5.52 -4.13
CA GLY A 69 10.26 -5.07 -3.48
C GLY A 69 9.47 -6.24 -2.89
N ARG A 70 9.03 -6.11 -1.65
CA ARG A 70 7.96 -6.92 -1.07
C ARG A 70 6.76 -6.02 -0.80
N TYR A 71 5.61 -6.41 -1.35
CA TYR A 71 4.33 -5.76 -1.13
C TYR A 71 3.45 -6.69 -0.29
N THR A 72 2.81 -6.19 0.76
CA THR A 72 1.90 -6.98 1.60
C THR A 72 0.66 -6.16 1.89
N THR A 73 -0.51 -6.69 1.58
CA THR A 73 -1.80 -6.08 1.90
C THR A 73 -2.52 -6.87 2.97
N ILE A 74 -3.17 -6.16 3.89
CA ILE A 74 -4.05 -6.72 4.90
C ILE A 74 -5.35 -5.93 4.83
N GLN A 75 -6.40 -6.56 4.33
CA GLN A 75 -7.71 -5.92 4.22
C GLN A 75 -8.74 -6.63 5.08
N ASN A 76 -9.40 -5.86 5.93
CA ASN A 76 -10.43 -6.32 6.86
C ASN A 76 -11.68 -5.45 6.68
N TRP A 77 -12.56 -5.90 5.81
CA TRP A 77 -13.82 -5.23 5.44
C TRP A 77 -14.98 -5.70 6.30
#